data_AF-A0A1J4W651-F1
#
_entry.id   AF-A0A1J4W651-F1
#
_cell.length_a   1.000
_cell.length_b   1.000
_cell.length_c   1.000
_cell.angle_alpha   90.00
_cell.angle_beta   90.00
_cell.angle_gamma   90.00
#
_symmetry.space_group_name_H-M   'P 1'
#
loop_
_entity.id
_entity.type
_entity.pdbx_description
1 polymer ?
#
loop_
_entity_poly.entity_id
_entity_poly.type
_entity_poly.pdbx_seq_one_letter_code
_entity_poly.pdbx_strand_id
1 'polypeptide(L)' 'MQPIRTAAEIHAHIKILPVQQPHLYQKIAQKATQLRLLGMTYPQIAKALNINKKTVKKACKHIPSPQRGEGQGERV' A
#
# COMPACT_ATOMS: atom_id res chain seq x y z
N MET A 1 -24.24 -3.19 -39.05
CA MET A 1 -23.76 -2.69 -37.73
C MET A 1 -24.97 -2.19 -36.96
N GLN A 2 -25.38 -2.88 -35.89
CA GLN A 2 -26.47 -2.41 -35.02
C GLN A 2 -25.88 -1.65 -33.83
N PRO A 3 -26.45 -0.49 -33.43
CA PRO A 3 -25.95 0.25 -32.27
C PRO A 3 -26.21 -0.51 -30.97
N ILE A 4 -25.30 -0.34 -30.01
CA ILE A 4 -25.47 -0.86 -28.64
C ILE A 4 -26.74 -0.24 -28.05
N ARG A 5 -27.74 -1.07 -27.73
CA ARG A 5 -28.89 -0.63 -26.94
C ARG A 5 -28.42 -0.50 -25.49
N THR A 6 -28.33 0.72 -24.98
CA THR A 6 -28.04 1.00 -23.57
C THR A 6 -29.13 0.38 -22.71
N ALA A 7 -28.92 -0.85 -22.23
CA ALA A 7 -29.84 -1.50 -21.32
C ALA A 7 -29.65 -0.94 -19.90
N ALA A 8 -30.73 -0.36 -19.38
CA ALA A 8 -31.09 -0.14 -17.97
C ALA A 8 -30.07 0.59 -17.07
N GLU A 9 -30.45 1.81 -16.66
CA GLU A 9 -29.87 2.46 -15.48
C GLU A 9 -30.17 1.62 -14.23
N ILE A 10 -29.13 1.28 -13.46
CA ILE A 10 -29.27 0.59 -12.17
C ILE A 10 -29.16 1.65 -11.08
N HIS A 11 -30.25 1.87 -10.33
CA HIS A 11 -30.24 2.75 -9.16
C HIS A 11 -29.51 2.04 -8.00
N ALA A 12 -28.21 2.29 -7.87
CA ALA A 12 -27.40 1.79 -6.77
C ALA A 12 -26.99 2.95 -5.83
N HIS A 13 -27.20 2.78 -4.53
CA HIS A 13 -26.72 3.72 -3.53
C HIS A 13 -25.39 3.22 -2.95
N ILE A 14 -24.29 3.55 -3.63
CA ILE A 14 -22.95 3.11 -3.25
C ILE A 14 -22.35 4.12 -2.27
N LYS A 15 -22.08 3.70 -1.04
CA LYS A 15 -21.30 4.49 -0.08
C LYS A 15 -19.82 4.37 -0.41
N ILE A 16 -19.28 5.32 -1.17
CA ILE A 16 -17.84 5.45 -1.38
C ILE A 16 -17.25 6.05 -0.10
N LEU A 17 -16.70 5.19 0.77
CA LEU A 17 -15.96 5.67 1.94
C LEU A 17 -14.64 6.32 1.48
N PRO A 18 -14.22 7.43 2.11
CA PRO A 18 -12.94 8.04 1.79
C PRO A 18 -11.81 7.05 2.05
N VAL A 19 -11.02 6.77 1.02
CA VAL A 19 -9.83 5.93 1.12
C VAL A 19 -8.86 6.63 2.07
N GLN A 20 -8.65 6.07 3.25
CA GLN A 20 -7.64 6.62 4.16
C GLN A 20 -6.26 6.47 3.51
N GLN A 21 -5.61 7.60 3.25
CA GLN A 21 -4.27 7.56 2.70
C GLN A 21 -3.30 7.01 3.75
N PRO A 22 -2.49 6.00 3.40
CA PRO A 22 -1.55 5.43 4.34
C PRO A 22 -0.51 6.48 4.73
N HIS A 23 -0.17 6.51 6.02
CA HIS A 23 0.87 7.38 6.53
C HIS A 23 2.21 7.06 5.87
N LEU A 24 3.09 8.06 5.78
CA LEU A 24 4.40 7.92 5.13
C LEU A 24 5.20 6.71 5.64
N TYR A 25 5.20 6.45 6.96
CA TYR A 25 5.94 5.33 7.54
C TYR A 25 5.43 3.95 7.07
N GLN A 26 4.13 3.84 6.71
CA GLN A 26 3.56 2.61 6.17
C GLN A 26 4.02 2.40 4.73
N LYS A 27 4.01 3.47 3.92
CA LYS A 27 4.46 3.42 2.52
C LYS A 27 5.92 2.96 2.38
N ILE A 28 6.78 3.34 3.32
CA ILE A 28 8.21 3.01 3.27
C ILE A 28 8.61 1.78 4.08
N ALA A 29 7.67 1.14 4.80
CA ALA A 29 7.98 0.10 5.78
C ALA A 29 8.79 -1.06 5.18
N GLN A 30 8.33 -1.58 4.05
CA GLN A 30 9.00 -2.68 3.35
C GLN A 30 10.44 -2.30 2.97
N LYS A 31 10.63 -1.15 2.28
CA LYS A 31 11.94 -0.70 1.83
C LYS A 31 12.89 -0.38 2.99
N ALA A 32 12.39 0.27 4.05
CA ALA A 32 13.17 0.57 5.24
C ALA A 32 13.63 -0.71 5.96
N THR A 33 12.77 -1.73 6.04
CA THR A 33 13.10 -3.03 6.61
C THR A 33 14.13 -3.77 5.76
N GLN A 34 14.00 -3.77 4.43
CA GLN A 34 15.00 -4.37 3.53
C GLN A 34 16.38 -3.73 3.71
N LEU A 35 16.46 -2.39 3.72
CA LEU A 35 17.74 -1.69 3.96
C LEU A 35 18.31 -1.99 5.35
N ARG A 36 17.44 -2.19 6.36
CA ARG A 36 17.86 -2.58 7.71
C ARG A 36 18.43 -4.00 7.74
N LEU A 37 17.84 -4.93 6.99
CA LEU A 37 18.35 -6.30 6.84
C LEU A 37 19.69 -6.35 6.10
N LEU A 38 19.93 -5.41 5.19
CA LEU A 38 21.23 -5.20 4.53
C LEU A 38 22.28 -4.55 5.44
N GLY A 39 21.99 -4.38 6.74
CA GLY A 39 22.94 -3.85 7.73
C GLY A 39 22.98 -2.34 7.86
N MET A 40 22.17 -1.58 7.09
CA MET A 40 22.16 -0.13 7.23
C MET A 40 21.61 0.33 8.57
N THR A 41 22.19 1.38 9.13
CA THR A 41 21.71 2.05 10.34
C THR A 41 20.54 2.99 10.04
N TYR A 42 19.70 3.29 11.03
CA TYR A 42 18.57 4.21 10.84
C TYR A 42 18.95 5.59 10.28
N PRO A 43 20.06 6.24 10.68
CA PRO A 43 20.52 7.47 10.04
C PRO A 43 20.92 7.32 8.58
N GLN A 44 21.55 6.19 8.20
CA GLN A 44 21.91 5.93 6.80
C GLN A 44 20.66 5.73 5.93
N ILE A 45 19.68 4.96 6.44
CA ILE A 45 18.39 4.75 5.76
C ILE A 45 17.64 6.08 5.62
N ALA A 46 17.64 6.91 6.67
CA ALA A 46 17.04 8.24 6.66
C ALA A 46 17.62 9.13 5.56
N LYS A 47 18.96 9.15 5.42
CA LYS A 47 19.64 9.86 4.33
C LYS A 47 19.31 9.28 2.96
N ALA A 48 19.37 7.95 2.81
CA ALA A 48 19.11 7.28 1.54
C ALA A 48 17.66 7.45 1.04
N LEU A 49 16.70 7.54 1.96
CA LEU A 49 15.28 7.73 1.65
C LEU A 49 14.82 9.19 1.75
N ASN A 50 15.72 10.12 2.05
CA ASN A 50 15.44 11.54 2.28
C ASN A 50 14.27 11.81 3.25
N ILE A 51 14.31 11.17 4.42
CA ILE A 51 13.24 11.24 5.44
C ILE A 51 13.81 11.31 6.86
N ASN A 52 12.99 11.71 7.82
CA ASN A 52 13.40 11.78 9.21
C ASN A 52 13.67 10.37 9.79
N LYS A 53 14.76 10.24 10.57
CA LYS A 53 15.12 9.05 11.35
C LYS A 53 13.96 8.51 12.20
N LYS A 54 13.11 9.39 12.77
CA LYS A 54 11.94 8.98 13.55
C LYS A 54 10.94 8.19 12.69
N THR A 55 10.72 8.63 11.45
CA THR A 55 9.84 7.97 10.48
C THR A 55 10.40 6.61 10.09
N VAL A 56 11.72 6.51 9.86
CA VAL A 56 12.39 5.23 9.60
C VAL A 56 12.23 4.26 10.77
N LYS A 57 12.45 4.73 12.01
CA LYS A 57 12.30 3.87 13.20
C LYS A 57 10.86 3.36 13.36
N LYS A 58 9.87 4.20 13.03
CA LYS A 58 8.45 3.80 13.03
C LYS A 58 8.14 2.81 11.90
N ALA A 59 8.73 3.01 10.72
CA ALA A 59 8.58 2.15 9.57
C ALA A 59 9.16 0.74 9.79
N CYS A 60 10.38 0.62 10.35
CA CYS A 60 10.98 -0.69 10.63
C CYS A 60 10.26 -1.45 11.77
N LYS A 61 9.51 -0.75 12.63
CA LYS A 61 8.66 -1.37 13.66
C LYS A 61 7.27 -1.72 13.15
N HIS A 62 6.90 -1.23 11.96
CA HIS A 62 5.60 -1.52 11.39
C HIS A 62 5.62 -2.96 10.86
N ILE A 63 4.85 -3.83 11.50
CA ILE A 63 4.52 -5.13 10.95
C ILE A 63 3.47 -4.86 9.87
N PRO A 64 3.80 -5.01 8.58
CA PRO A 64 2.78 -4.89 7.55
C PRO A 64 1.77 -6.01 7.80
N SER A 65 0.51 -5.64 8.04
CA SER A 65 -0.58 -6.59 7.98
C SER A 65 -0.61 -7.18 6.57
N PRO A 66 -0.78 -8.50 6.39
CA PRO A 66 -0.86 -9.09 5.07
C PRO A 66 -2.00 -8.40 4.32
N GLN A 67 -1.65 -7.68 3.25
CA GLN A 67 -2.64 -7.11 2.36
C GLN A 67 -3.23 -8.30 1.60
N ARG A 68 -4.40 -8.77 2.05
CA ARG A 68 -5.20 -9.73 1.31
C ARG A 68 -5.55 -9.10 -0.03
N GLY A 69 -4.93 -9.59 -1.09
CA GLY A 69 -5.37 -9.26 -2.44
C GLY A 69 -4.36 -9.54 -3.52
N GLU A 70 -4.04 -10.81 -3.77
CA GLU A 70 -3.78 -11.32 -5.13
C GLU A 70 -4.30 -12.78 -5.23
N GLY A 71 -5.32 -12.98 -6.08
CA GLY A 71 -5.57 -14.21 -6.85
C GLY A 71 -6.01 -15.49 -6.13
N GLN A 72 -7.32 -15.65 -5.89
CA GLN A 72 -7.93 -16.96 -6.17
C GLN A 72 -7.93 -17.13 -7.70
N GLY A 73 -6.89 -17.76 -8.23
CA GLY A 73 -6.83 -18.24 -9.61
C GLY A 73 -7.00 -19.76 -9.60
N GLU A 74 -8.11 -20.20 -10.20
CA GLU A 74 -8.32 -21.50 -10.84
C GLU A 74 -8.15 -22.78 -9.99
N ARG A 75 -9.28 -23.32 -9.51
CA ARG A 75 -9.46 -24.78 -9.41
C ARG A 75 -9.89 -25.27 -10.80
N VAL A 76 -9.10 -26.13 -11.41
CA VAL A 76 -9.52 -27.13 -12.40
C VAL A 76 -8.88 -28.45 -12.06
#